data_AF-A0A9E2NED8-F1
#
_entry.id   AF-A0A9E2NED8-F1
#
_cell.length_a   1.000
_cell.length_b   1.000
_cell.length_c   1.000
_cell.angle_alpha   90.00
_cell.angle_beta   90.00
_cell.angle_gamma   90.00
#
_symmetry.space_group_name_H-M   'P 1'
#
loop_
_entity.id
_entity.type
_entity.pdbx_description
1 polymer ?
#
loop_
_entity_poly.entity_id
_entity_poly.type
_entity_poly.pdbx_seq_one_letter_code
_entity_poly.pdbx_strand_id
1 'polypeptide(L)'
;MTLLAFVLALGLLVTVHEWGHFRMARACGVQVERFSIGFGPALLKWQRPAPDGSRTEFVLAAIPLGGYVKLLDSREEGVDPSRMRYALDQQSLARRSAVVLAGPLANLGLAWVLYVIVLAVGQPIWEPRLAEPPEGSVAAEADLHSGEWVVAAGTREEHPRAIPSWQALRW
;
A
#
# COMPACT_ATOMS: atom_id res chain seq x y z
N MET A 1 -15.55 -5.15 -0.70
CA MET A 1 -14.49 -4.49 -1.48
C MET A 1 -14.96 -4.36 -2.91
N THR A 2 -15.05 -3.15 -3.44
CA THR A 2 -15.42 -2.96 -4.86
C THR A 2 -14.22 -3.34 -5.74
N LEU A 3 -14.47 -3.90 -6.93
CA LEU A 3 -13.42 -4.23 -7.90
C LEU A 3 -12.51 -3.02 -8.18
N LEU A 4 -13.11 -1.82 -8.24
CA LEU A 4 -12.40 -0.56 -8.41
C LEU A 4 -11.40 -0.31 -7.27
N ALA A 5 -11.80 -0.47 -6.01
CA ALA A 5 -10.90 -0.27 -4.86
C ALA A 5 -9.73 -1.25 -4.89
N PHE A 6 -9.97 -2.51 -5.29
CA PHE A 6 -8.91 -3.50 -5.46
C PHE A 6 -7.90 -3.10 -6.54
N VAL A 7 -8.37 -2.68 -7.72
CA VAL A 7 -7.51 -2.24 -8.82
C VAL A 7 -6.68 -1.01 -8.43
N LEU A 8 -7.28 -0.04 -7.74
CA LEU A 8 -6.58 1.14 -7.25
C LEU A 8 -5.51 0.79 -6.21
N ALA A 9 -5.84 -0.09 -5.25
CA ALA A 9 -4.90 -0.53 -4.22
C ALA A 9 -3.70 -1.29 -4.83
N LEU A 10 -3.97 -2.21 -5.77
CA LEU A 10 -2.92 -2.94 -6.48
C LEU A 10 -2.06 -1.99 -7.33
N GLY A 11 -2.69 -1.06 -8.06
CA GLY A 11 -1.99 -0.07 -8.87
C GLY A 11 -1.06 0.81 -8.03
N LEU A 12 -1.52 1.26 -6.86
CA LEU A 12 -0.68 2.02 -5.91
C LEU A 12 0.51 1.19 -5.42
N LEU A 13 0.24 -0.04 -4.95
CA LEU A 13 1.27 -0.95 -4.41
C LEU A 13 2.36 -1.25 -5.44
N VAL A 14 1.96 -1.58 -6.67
CA VAL A 14 2.89 -1.85 -7.77
C VAL A 14 3.66 -0.60 -8.15
N THR A 15 2.99 0.55 -8.30
CA THR A 15 3.66 1.79 -8.70
C THR A 15 4.75 2.18 -7.70
N VAL A 16 4.47 2.06 -6.40
CA VAL A 16 5.46 2.35 -5.34
C VAL A 16 6.60 1.34 -5.35
N HIS A 17 6.31 0.06 -5.58
CA HIS A 17 7.32 -0.99 -5.72
C HIS A 17 8.30 -0.69 -6.86
N GLU A 18 7.78 -0.47 -8.07
CA GLU A 18 8.60 -0.16 -9.24
C GLU A 18 9.35 1.16 -9.04
N TRP A 19 8.72 2.15 -8.40
CA TRP A 19 9.37 3.40 -8.08
C TRP A 19 10.58 3.22 -7.16
N GLY A 20 10.52 2.28 -6.21
CA GLY A 20 11.65 1.88 -5.37
C GLY A 20 12.84 1.39 -6.20
N HIS A 21 12.62 0.43 -7.10
CA HIS A 21 13.64 -0.07 -8.02
C HIS A 21 14.23 1.06 -8.88
N PHE A 22 13.37 1.87 -9.49
CA PHE A 22 13.76 3.01 -10.33
C PHE A 22 14.67 3.98 -9.58
N ARG A 23 14.24 4.43 -8.39
CA ARG A 23 14.98 5.41 -7.59
C ARG A 23 16.33 4.88 -7.16
N MET A 24 16.39 3.63 -6.71
CA MET A 24 17.65 3.02 -6.29
C MET A 24 18.59 2.76 -7.47
N ALA A 25 18.07 2.33 -8.63
CA ALA A 25 18.87 2.18 -9.84
C ALA A 25 19.55 3.50 -10.21
N ARG A 26 18.78 4.60 -10.25
CA ARG A 26 19.33 5.94 -10.50
C ARG A 26 20.36 6.37 -9.46
N ALA A 27 20.12 6.10 -8.18
CA ALA A 27 21.05 6.42 -7.09
C ALA A 27 22.35 5.61 -7.18
N CYS A 28 22.28 4.37 -7.66
CA CYS A 28 23.43 3.49 -7.88
C CYS A 28 24.17 3.78 -9.20
N GLY A 29 23.73 4.76 -9.99
CA GLY A 29 24.30 5.08 -11.30
C GLY A 29 23.95 4.07 -12.40
N VAL A 30 22.90 3.28 -12.21
CA VAL A 30 22.39 2.36 -13.22
C VAL A 30 21.46 3.11 -14.16
N GLN A 31 21.66 2.95 -15.47
CA GLN A 31 20.80 3.56 -16.47
C GLN A 31 19.45 2.84 -16.51
N VAL A 32 18.36 3.63 -16.53
CA VAL A 32 17.00 3.12 -16.67
C VAL A 32 16.48 3.50 -18.04
N GLU A 33 16.14 2.49 -18.83
CA GLU A 33 15.62 2.67 -20.19
C GLU A 33 14.12 2.92 -20.18
N ARG A 34 13.38 2.15 -19.37
CA ARG A 34 11.92 2.24 -19.29
C ARG A 34 11.41 2.09 -17.87
N PHE A 35 10.44 2.90 -17.51
CA PHE A 35 9.61 2.76 -16.31
C PHE A 35 8.15 2.60 -16.75
N SER A 36 7.56 1.44 -16.55
CA SER A 36 6.20 1.14 -16.96
C SER A 36 5.30 0.88 -15.76
N ILE A 37 4.16 1.57 -15.71
CA ILE A 37 3.04 1.24 -14.84
C ILE A 37 2.02 0.52 -15.71
N GLY A 38 1.74 -0.72 -15.38
CA GLY A 38 0.87 -1.61 -16.13
C GLY A 38 1.60 -2.41 -17.22
N PHE A 39 0.80 -3.25 -17.89
CA PHE A 39 1.20 -4.08 -19.02
C PHE A 39 0.33 -3.82 -20.26
N GLY A 40 0.79 -4.35 -21.40
CA GLY A 40 0.06 -4.28 -22.67
C GLY A 40 0.28 -2.96 -23.43
N PRO A 41 -0.70 -2.52 -24.25
CA PRO A 41 -0.54 -1.34 -25.08
C PRO A 41 -0.38 -0.08 -24.21
N ALA A 42 0.56 0.77 -24.61
CA ALA A 42 0.81 2.05 -23.96
C ALA A 42 -0.36 3.01 -24.21
N LEU A 43 -1.01 3.47 -23.15
CA LEU A 43 -2.00 4.54 -23.20
C LEU A 43 -1.31 5.90 -23.29
N LEU A 44 -0.25 6.07 -22.51
CA LEU A 44 0.59 7.26 -22.51
C LEU A 44 2.05 6.85 -22.47
N LYS A 45 2.88 7.50 -23.30
CA LYS A 45 4.33 7.32 -23.29
C LYS A 45 5.01 8.68 -23.43
N TRP A 46 6.04 8.91 -22.63
CA TRP A 46 6.86 10.10 -22.73
C TRP A 46 8.29 9.79 -22.33
N GLN A 47 9.24 10.58 -22.82
CA GLN A 47 10.65 10.42 -22.46
C GLN A 47 11.11 11.61 -21.63
N ARG A 48 11.89 11.35 -20.59
CA ARG A 48 12.56 12.40 -19.82
C ARG A 48 14.07 12.26 -19.89
N PRO A 49 14.81 13.37 -20.06
CA PRO A 49 16.26 13.35 -19.91
C PRO A 49 16.60 13.01 -18.47
N ALA A 50 17.66 12.24 -18.32
CA ALA A 50 18.14 11.78 -17.03
C ALA A 50 19.52 12.38 -16.77
N PRO A 51 19.93 12.60 -15.49
CA PRO A 51 21.19 13.29 -15.15
C PRO A 51 22.48 12.73 -15.77
N ASP A 52 22.48 11.47 -16.20
CA ASP A 52 23.58 10.78 -16.87
C ASP A 52 23.61 11.02 -18.40
N GLY A 53 22.76 11.91 -18.92
CA GLY A 53 22.61 12.18 -20.35
C GLY A 53 21.79 11.12 -21.10
N SER A 54 21.27 10.11 -20.41
CA SER A 54 20.34 9.13 -20.98
C SER A 54 18.91 9.69 -21.02
N ARG A 55 18.00 8.96 -21.68
CA ARG A 55 16.56 9.24 -21.66
C ARG A 55 15.85 8.03 -21.09
N THR A 56 15.01 8.25 -20.08
CA THR A 56 14.13 7.22 -19.54
C THR A 56 12.76 7.37 -20.18
N GLU A 57 12.23 6.29 -20.76
CA GLU A 57 10.87 6.21 -21.25
C GLU A 57 9.90 5.86 -20.12
N PHE A 58 8.91 6.69 -19.89
CA PHE A 58 7.84 6.45 -18.93
C PHE A 58 6.60 6.02 -19.69
N VAL A 59 5.97 4.93 -19.25
CA VAL A 59 4.81 4.33 -19.88
C VAL A 59 3.71 4.13 -18.85
N LEU A 60 2.49 4.54 -19.20
CA LEU A 60 1.26 4.13 -18.55
C LEU A 60 0.52 3.20 -19.51
N ALA A 61 0.37 1.94 -19.16
CA ALA A 61 -0.21 0.91 -20.01
C ALA A 61 -1.65 0.55 -19.60
N ALA A 62 -2.39 -0.10 -20.50
CA ALA A 62 -3.82 -0.33 -20.34
C ALA A 62 -4.19 -1.30 -19.21
N ILE A 63 -3.33 -2.27 -18.90
CA ILE A 63 -3.60 -3.30 -17.90
C ILE A 63 -2.90 -2.93 -16.59
N PRO A 64 -3.61 -2.55 -15.51
CA PRO A 64 -3.00 -2.05 -14.28
C PRO A 64 -2.43 -3.15 -13.36
N LEU A 65 -2.43 -4.42 -13.80
CA LEU A 65 -2.08 -5.60 -12.99
C LEU A 65 -0.56 -5.84 -12.90
N GLY A 66 0.23 -4.78 -12.76
CA GLY A 66 1.68 -4.87 -12.59
C GLY A 66 2.42 -3.71 -13.23
N GLY A 67 3.71 -3.87 -13.45
CA GLY A 67 4.62 -2.84 -13.92
C GLY A 67 6.03 -3.41 -14.01
N TYR A 68 6.95 -2.64 -14.58
CA TYR A 68 8.35 -3.04 -14.62
C TYR A 68 9.29 -1.85 -14.84
N VAL A 69 10.51 -2.01 -14.35
CA VAL A 69 11.65 -1.13 -14.65
C VAL A 69 12.63 -1.86 -15.55
N LYS A 70 12.76 -1.41 -16.80
CA LYS A 70 13.80 -1.89 -17.73
C LYS A 70 15.10 -1.16 -17.43
N LEU A 71 16.06 -1.90 -16.88
CA LEU A 71 17.40 -1.44 -16.57
C LEU A 71 18.34 -1.80 -17.72
N LEU A 72 19.36 -0.98 -17.95
CA LEU A 72 20.40 -1.31 -18.93
C LEU A 72 21.13 -2.59 -18.47
N ASP A 73 21.28 -3.54 -19.38
CA ASP A 73 22.01 -4.79 -19.17
C ASP A 73 23.04 -4.95 -20.30
N SER A 74 24.29 -5.23 -19.97
CA SER A 74 25.37 -5.31 -20.96
C SER A 74 25.29 -6.54 -21.86
N ARG A 75 24.40 -7.47 -21.55
CA ARG A 75 24.13 -8.68 -22.34
C ARG A 75 23.11 -8.47 -23.45
N GLU A 76 22.40 -7.33 -23.46
CA GLU A 76 21.49 -6.98 -24.53
C GLU A 76 22.26 -6.58 -25.80
N GLU A 77 21.71 -6.93 -26.96
CA GLU A 77 22.33 -6.60 -28.26
C GLU A 77 22.21 -5.10 -28.55
N GLY A 78 23.24 -4.51 -29.15
CA GLY A 78 23.24 -3.10 -29.58
C GLY A 78 23.51 -2.08 -28.46
N VAL A 79 23.97 -2.52 -27.30
CA VAL A 79 24.38 -1.62 -26.21
C VAL A 79 25.67 -0.87 -26.59
N ASP A 80 25.62 0.45 -26.50
CA ASP A 80 26.78 1.32 -26.71
C ASP A 80 27.92 1.00 -25.71
N PRO A 81 29.14 0.68 -26.19
CA PRO A 81 30.28 0.37 -25.32
C PRO A 81 30.58 1.45 -24.27
N SER A 82 30.33 2.72 -24.59
CA SER A 82 30.54 3.84 -23.65
C SER A 82 29.57 3.81 -22.46
N ARG A 83 28.45 3.10 -22.59
CA ARG A 83 27.38 3.02 -21.58
C ARG A 83 27.40 1.74 -20.76
N MET A 84 28.22 0.74 -21.13
CA MET A 84 28.31 -0.54 -20.40
C MET A 84 28.56 -0.36 -18.90
N ARG A 85 29.34 0.65 -18.49
CA ARG A 85 29.59 0.99 -17.08
C ARG A 85 28.34 1.34 -16.27
N TYR A 86 27.24 1.70 -16.92
CA TYR A 86 25.95 2.03 -16.30
C TYR A 86 24.97 0.84 -16.34
N ALA A 87 25.37 -0.31 -16.89
CA ALA A 87 24.57 -1.51 -16.87
C ALA A 87 24.53 -2.12 -15.47
N LEU A 88 23.40 -2.75 -15.11
CA LEU A 88 23.18 -3.33 -13.78
C LEU A 88 24.15 -4.48 -13.50
N ASP A 89 24.37 -5.35 -14.49
CA ASP A 89 25.20 -6.54 -14.39
C ASP A 89 26.69 -6.21 -14.22
N GLN A 90 27.11 -5.02 -14.67
CA GLN A 90 28.45 -4.47 -14.47
C GLN A 90 28.63 -3.79 -13.10
N GLN A 91 27.57 -3.64 -12.30
CA GLN A 91 27.69 -3.09 -10.95
C GLN A 91 28.16 -4.13 -9.93
N SER A 92 28.73 -3.64 -8.83
CA SER A 92 29.05 -4.48 -7.67
C SER A 92 27.82 -5.18 -7.13
N LEU A 93 28.03 -6.36 -6.52
CA LEU A 93 26.95 -7.16 -5.93
C LEU A 93 26.09 -6.34 -4.95
N ALA A 94 26.72 -5.49 -4.14
CA ALA A 94 26.02 -4.63 -3.18
C ALA A 94 25.02 -3.69 -3.87
N ARG A 95 25.40 -3.04 -4.98
CA ARG A 95 24.50 -2.15 -5.73
C ARG A 95 23.36 -2.93 -6.39
N ARG A 96 23.68 -4.08 -6.99
CA ARG A 96 22.67 -4.94 -7.61
C ARG A 96 21.64 -5.39 -6.59
N SER A 97 22.09 -5.88 -5.44
CA SER A 97 21.22 -6.27 -4.34
C SER A 97 20.41 -5.10 -3.80
N ALA A 98 21.01 -3.91 -3.66
CA ALA A 98 20.29 -2.72 -3.23
C ALA A 98 19.15 -2.35 -4.19
N VAL A 99 19.40 -2.38 -5.51
CA VAL A 99 18.37 -2.11 -6.52
C VAL A 99 17.23 -3.11 -6.45
N VAL A 100 17.52 -4.41 -6.32
CA VAL A 100 16.50 -5.47 -6.21
C VAL A 100 15.72 -5.39 -4.89
N LEU A 101 16.35 -5.00 -3.78
CA LEU A 101 15.66 -4.87 -2.50
C LEU A 101 14.86 -3.57 -2.35
N ALA A 102 15.16 -2.56 -3.17
CA ALA A 102 14.53 -1.24 -3.04
C ALA A 102 13.01 -1.26 -3.28
N GLY A 103 12.51 -2.10 -4.19
CA GLY A 103 11.06 -2.24 -4.42
C GLY A 103 10.33 -2.79 -3.20
N PRO A 104 10.73 -3.96 -2.66
CA PRO A 104 10.16 -4.49 -1.42
C PRO A 104 10.24 -3.51 -0.24
N LEU A 105 11.38 -2.83 -0.06
CA LEU A 105 11.56 -1.86 1.02
C LEU A 105 10.67 -0.62 0.84
N ALA A 106 10.44 -0.16 -0.40
CA ALA A 106 9.51 0.92 -0.68
C ALA A 106 8.07 0.54 -0.29
N ASN A 107 7.66 -0.71 -0.56
CA ASN A 107 6.35 -1.20 -0.13
C ASN A 107 6.24 -1.36 1.39
N LEU A 108 7.31 -1.76 2.07
CA LEU A 108 7.32 -1.80 3.53
C LEU A 108 7.16 -0.39 4.11
N GLY A 109 7.85 0.60 3.52
CA GLY A 109 7.67 2.02 3.86
C GLY A 109 6.25 2.51 3.61
N LEU A 110 5.66 2.15 2.45
CA LEU A 110 4.25 2.46 2.15
C LEU A 110 3.31 1.86 3.19
N ALA A 111 3.49 0.59 3.53
CA ALA A 111 2.66 -0.09 4.53
C ALA A 111 2.75 0.61 5.90
N TRP A 112 3.95 0.99 6.31
CA TRP A 112 4.15 1.75 7.55
C TRP A 112 3.44 3.11 7.52
N VAL A 113 3.56 3.87 6.43
CA VAL A 113 2.86 5.17 6.27
C VAL A 113 1.34 4.99 6.29
N LEU A 114 0.81 4.04 5.52
CA LEU A 114 -0.64 3.76 5.50
C LEU A 114 -1.14 3.33 6.89
N TYR A 115 -0.36 2.53 7.61
CA TYR A 115 -0.69 2.12 8.97
C TYR A 115 -0.76 3.31 9.92
N VAL A 116 0.23 4.22 9.88
CA VAL A 116 0.22 5.46 10.68
C VAL A 116 -0.99 6.33 10.34
N ILE A 117 -1.34 6.47 9.06
CA ILE A 117 -2.52 7.23 8.63
C ILE A 117 -3.80 6.61 9.21
N VAL A 118 -3.95 5.29 9.14
CA VAL A 118 -5.12 4.59 9.70
C VAL A 118 -5.22 4.81 11.21
N LEU A 119 -4.10 4.75 11.94
CA LEU A 119 -4.09 5.05 13.37
C LEU A 119 -4.44 6.52 13.66
N ALA A 120 -3.95 7.45 12.85
CA ALA A 120 -4.18 8.89 13.03
C ALA A 120 -5.63 9.31 12.73
N VAL A 121 -6.27 8.69 11.74
CA VAL A 121 -7.70 8.90 11.43
C VAL A 121 -8.60 8.35 12.54
N GLY A 122 -8.10 7.39 13.31
CA GLY A 122 -8.87 6.68 14.32
C GLY A 122 -9.87 5.71 13.67
N GLN A 123 -10.55 4.93 14.50
CA GLN A 123 -11.65 4.06 14.07
C GLN A 123 -12.93 4.55 14.72
N PRO A 124 -14.07 4.55 14.00
CA PRO A 124 -15.35 4.83 14.62
C PRO A 124 -15.61 3.77 15.70
N ILE A 125 -15.69 4.24 16.95
CA ILE A 125 -16.10 3.44 18.09
C ILE A 125 -17.62 3.51 18.14
N TRP A 126 -18.28 2.36 18.12
CA TRP A 126 -19.74 2.32 18.28
C TRP A 126 -20.08 2.68 19.73
N GLU A 127 -20.76 3.81 19.90
CA GLU A 127 -21.28 4.26 21.20
C GLU A 127 -22.13 3.14 21.81
N PRO A 128 -21.99 2.83 23.11
CA PRO A 128 -22.74 1.79 23.80
C PRO A 128 -24.18 2.25 24.10
N ARG A 129 -24.91 2.64 23.05
CA ARG A 129 -26.31 3.06 23.13
C ARG A 129 -27.24 1.89 22.86
N LEU A 130 -28.25 1.72 23.70
CA LEU A 130 -29.28 0.70 23.54
C LEU A 130 -30.14 0.99 22.31
N ALA A 131 -30.35 -0.06 21.51
CA ALA A 131 -31.47 -0.10 20.57
C ALA A 131 -32.77 -0.37 21.34
N GLU A 132 -33.91 -0.10 20.71
CA GLU A 132 -35.21 -0.40 21.32
C GLU A 132 -35.30 -1.90 21.67
N PRO A 133 -35.59 -2.27 22.92
CA PRO A 133 -35.74 -3.66 23.30
C PRO A 133 -36.91 -4.32 22.56
N PRO A 134 -36.79 -5.58 22.12
CA PRO A 134 -37.93 -6.31 21.59
C PRO A 134 -39.06 -6.38 22.62
N GLU A 135 -40.30 -6.27 22.16
CA GLU A 135 -41.50 -6.41 23.00
C GLU A 135 -41.49 -7.76 23.74
N GLY A 136 -41.82 -7.75 25.04
CA GLY A 136 -41.85 -8.95 25.88
C GLY A 136 -40.47 -9.50 26.26
N SER A 137 -39.38 -8.77 26.00
CA SER A 137 -38.05 -9.14 26.48
C SER A 137 -37.84 -8.74 27.95
N VAL A 138 -36.91 -9.42 28.64
CA VAL A 138 -36.49 -9.06 30.01
C VAL A 138 -36.00 -7.60 30.08
N ALA A 139 -35.42 -7.08 29.00
CA ALA A 139 -34.99 -5.68 28.91
C ALA A 139 -36.17 -4.71 28.82
N ALA A 140 -37.23 -5.05 28.08
CA ALA A 140 -38.46 -4.26 28.03
C ALA A 140 -39.21 -4.29 29.37
N GLU A 141 -39.23 -5.44 30.05
CA GLU A 141 -39.80 -5.56 31.41
C GLU A 141 -39.01 -4.76 32.45
N ALA A 142 -37.71 -4.56 32.21
CA ALA A 142 -36.83 -3.74 33.04
C ALA A 142 -36.89 -2.23 32.72
N ASP A 143 -37.83 -1.80 31.87
CA ASP A 143 -38.07 -0.41 31.49
C ASP A 143 -36.86 0.27 30.81
N LEU A 144 -36.04 -0.53 30.10
CA LEU A 144 -34.94 -0.01 29.29
C LEU A 144 -35.47 0.56 27.97
N HIS A 145 -34.86 1.65 27.51
CA HIS A 145 -35.33 2.40 26.34
C HIS A 145 -34.23 2.65 25.32
N SER A 146 -34.61 2.88 24.06
CA SER A 146 -33.63 3.28 23.04
C SER A 146 -32.95 4.61 23.39
N GLY A 147 -31.65 4.67 23.12
CA GLY A 147 -30.82 5.86 23.33
C GLY A 147 -30.16 5.94 24.71
N GLU A 148 -30.52 5.05 25.64
CA GLU A 148 -29.84 4.93 26.93
C GLU A 148 -28.40 4.44 26.78
N TRP A 149 -27.50 4.93 27.64
CA TRP A 149 -26.08 4.58 27.63
C TRP A 149 -25.79 3.42 28.57
N VAL A 150 -25.15 2.37 28.06
CA VAL A 150 -24.62 1.29 28.89
C VAL A 150 -23.32 1.76 29.53
N VAL A 151 -23.35 2.02 30.84
CA VAL A 151 -22.17 2.46 31.59
C VAL A 151 -21.32 1.27 32.05
N ALA A 152 -21.97 0.18 32.47
CA ALA A 152 -21.33 -1.05 32.92
C ALA A 152 -22.21 -2.29 32.69
N ALA A 153 -21.59 -3.46 32.56
CA ALA A 153 -22.28 -4.75 32.45
C ALA A 153 -21.53 -5.84 33.25
N GLY A 154 -22.27 -6.81 33.80
CA GLY A 154 -21.72 -7.92 34.58
C GLY A 154 -22.73 -9.04 34.78
N THR A 155 -22.27 -10.19 35.24
CA THR A 155 -23.14 -11.32 35.63
C THR A 155 -23.39 -11.30 37.13
N ARG A 156 -24.26 -12.17 37.65
CA ARG A 156 -24.54 -12.25 39.09
C ARG A 156 -23.32 -12.66 39.93
N GLU A 157 -22.34 -13.31 39.32
CA GLU A 157 -21.13 -13.82 39.97
C GLU A 157 -19.94 -12.86 39.86
N GLU A 158 -19.97 -11.92 38.90
CA GLU A 158 -18.89 -10.98 38.64
C GLU A 158 -19.31 -9.52 38.88
N HIS A 159 -18.39 -8.70 39.40
CA HIS A 159 -18.63 -7.26 39.50
C HIS A 159 -18.83 -6.62 38.12
N PRO A 160 -19.77 -5.66 37.99
CA PRO A 160 -19.99 -4.94 36.74
C PRO A 160 -18.71 -4.24 36.25
N ARG A 161 -18.36 -4.44 34.98
CA ARG A 161 -17.22 -3.80 34.32
C ARG A 161 -17.72 -2.68 33.42
N ALA A 162 -16.96 -1.59 33.36
CA ALA A 162 -17.29 -0.45 32.52
C ALA A 162 -17.32 -0.84 31.03
N ILE A 163 -18.35 -0.37 30.30
CA ILE A 163 -18.53 -0.63 28.87
C ILE A 163 -18.38 0.70 28.11
N PRO A 164 -17.14 1.11 27.75
CA PRO A 164 -16.93 2.36 27.01
C PRO A 164 -17.40 2.28 25.54
N SER A 165 -17.64 1.08 25.01
CA SER A 165 -18.14 0.85 23.66
C SER A 165 -18.74 -0.54 23.50
N TRP A 166 -19.58 -0.75 22.47
CA TRP A 166 -20.08 -2.08 22.13
C TRP A 166 -18.94 -3.08 21.81
N GLN A 167 -17.78 -2.60 21.35
CA GLN A 167 -16.61 -3.44 21.09
C GLN A 167 -15.91 -3.92 22.38
N ALA A 168 -16.09 -3.20 23.49
CA ALA A 168 -15.60 -3.59 24.80
C ALA A 168 -16.48 -4.67 25.45
N LEU A 169 -17.72 -4.80 24.99
CA LEU A 169 -18.61 -5.89 25.36
C LEU A 169 -18.22 -7.17 24.59
N ARG A 170 -17.12 -7.80 25.04
CA ARG A 170 -16.72 -9.13 24.59
C ARG A 170 -17.39 -10.18 25.47
N TRP A 171 -18.23 -11.00 24.86
CA TRP A 171 -18.82 -12.20 25.47
C TRP A 171 -17.98 -13.42 25.14
#